data_AF-A0A9P0GJN4-F1
#
_entry.id   AF-A0A9P0GJN4-F1
#
_cell.length_a   1.000
_cell.length_b   1.000
_cell.length_c   1.000
_cell.angle_alpha   90.00
_cell.angle_beta   90.00
_cell.angle_gamma   90.00
#
_symmetry.space_group_name_H-M   'P 1'
#
loop_
_entity.id
_entity.type
_entity.pdbx_description
1 polymer ?
#
loop_
_entity_poly.entity_id
_entity_poly.type
_entity_poly.pdbx_seq_one_letter_code
_entity_poly.pdbx_strand_id
1 'polypeptide(L)'
;MEPVANILQMKTLDIVKANEPIQTIVEMLRYYRKNAENVKAEILKEAGDIAKPLNVDIIVARIAGRQNSGDFWKRSLITPYFDSIIGSLQLRFSTEKSPAFSLTHFHPGNMKYVSLEE
;
A
#
# COMPACT_ATOMS: atom_id res chain seq x y z
N MET A 1 8.89 1.87 12.89
CA MET A 1 7.46 1.69 12.55
C MET A 1 6.99 0.41 13.22
N GLU A 2 5.95 0.50 14.04
CA GLU A 2 5.29 -0.70 14.55
C GLU A 2 4.44 -1.30 13.42
N PRO A 3 4.46 -2.63 13.18
CA PRO A 3 3.66 -3.24 12.13
C PRO A 3 2.17 -2.96 12.38
N VAL A 4 1.44 -2.53 11.34
CA VAL A 4 -0.03 -2.39 11.43
C VAL A 4 -0.68 -3.69 11.91
N ALA A 5 -0.12 -4.84 11.52
CA ALA A 5 -0.56 -6.15 12.00
C ALA A 5 -0.47 -6.28 13.52
N ASN A 6 0.59 -5.76 14.16
CA ASN A 6 0.75 -5.82 15.61
C ASN A 6 -0.33 -4.98 16.29
N ILE A 7 -0.56 -3.75 15.83
CA ILE A 7 -1.60 -2.85 16.38
C ILE A 7 -2.99 -3.48 16.23
N LEU A 8 -3.29 -4.09 15.09
CA LEU A 8 -4.57 -4.74 14.83
C LEU A 8 -4.75 -6.09 15.55
N GLN A 9 -3.67 -6.73 15.99
CA GLN A 9 -3.68 -8.00 16.72
C GLN A 9 -3.55 -7.83 18.24
N MET A 10 -3.43 -6.59 18.73
CA MET A 10 -3.42 -6.32 20.17
C MET A 10 -4.73 -6.76 20.82
N LYS A 11 -4.63 -7.25 22.06
CA LYS A 11 -5.77 -7.66 22.89
C LYS A 11 -6.80 -6.54 23.05
N THR A 12 -6.33 -5.29 23.08
CA THR A 12 -7.14 -4.08 23.02
C THR A 12 -6.93 -3.44 21.66
N LEU A 13 -7.90 -3.62 20.76
CA LEU A 13 -7.86 -3.06 19.42
C LEU A 13 -8.03 -1.53 19.48
N ASP A 14 -7.02 -0.79 19.02
CA ASP A 14 -7.07 0.67 18.89
C ASP A 14 -7.07 1.04 17.40
N ILE A 15 -8.27 1.09 16.82
CA ILE A 15 -8.47 1.40 15.39
C ILE A 15 -8.04 2.84 15.08
N VAL A 16 -8.16 3.74 16.05
CA VAL A 16 -7.75 5.14 15.90
C VAL A 16 -6.23 5.23 15.73
N LYS A 17 -5.46 4.52 16.57
CA LYS A 17 -4.00 4.42 16.41
C LYS A 17 -3.57 3.65 15.17
N ALA A 18 -4.34 2.65 14.73
CA ALA A 18 -4.05 1.92 13.51
C ALA A 18 -4.25 2.77 12.23
N ASN A 19 -5.07 3.84 12.29
CA ASN A 19 -5.38 4.65 11.12
C ASN A 19 -4.16 5.45 10.62
N GLU A 20 -3.37 6.06 11.51
CA GLU A 20 -2.15 6.79 11.15
C GLU A 20 -1.17 5.99 10.26
N PRO A 21 -0.69 4.81 10.70
CA PRO A 21 0.24 4.02 9.89
C PRO A 21 -0.42 3.48 8.62
N ILE A 22 -1.74 3.26 8.61
CA ILE A 22 -2.48 2.90 7.39
C ILE A 22 -2.48 4.05 6.38
N GLN A 23 -2.67 5.31 6.81
CA GLN A 23 -2.56 6.46 5.91
C GLN A 23 -1.14 6.60 5.36
N THR A 24 -0.11 6.40 6.18
CA THR A 24 1.29 6.40 5.71
C THR A 24 1.52 5.34 4.62
N ILE A 25 0.95 4.13 4.79
CA ILE A 25 1.01 3.07 3.76
C ILE A 25 0.29 3.50 2.48
N VAL A 26 -0.89 4.12 2.58
CA VAL A 26 -1.63 4.62 1.41
C VAL A 26 -0.82 5.67 0.64
N GLU A 27 -0.17 6.61 1.34
CA GLU A 27 0.71 7.62 0.74
C GLU A 27 1.92 6.98 0.05
N MET A 28 2.54 6.00 0.70
CA MET A 28 3.66 5.23 0.15
C MET A 28 3.24 4.48 -1.14
N LEU A 29 2.08 3.82 -1.13
CA LEU A 29 1.54 3.13 -2.31
C LEU A 29 1.21 4.10 -3.46
N ARG A 30 0.72 5.31 -3.16
CA ARG A 30 0.53 6.37 -4.17
C ARG A 30 1.85 6.86 -4.74
N TYR A 31 2.87 7.00 -3.90
CA TYR A 31 4.21 7.35 -4.34
C TYR A 31 4.79 6.28 -5.28
N TYR A 32 4.68 4.99 -4.93
CA TYR A 32 5.13 3.90 -5.80
C TYR A 32 4.32 3.79 -7.09
N ARG A 33 3.00 3.98 -7.03
CA ARG A 33 2.16 4.07 -8.23
C ARG A 33 2.64 5.16 -9.18
N LYS A 34 3.01 6.34 -8.64
CA LYS A 34 3.50 7.49 -9.44
C LYS A 34 4.92 7.28 -9.97
N ASN A 35 5.79 6.63 -9.20
CA ASN A 35 7.22 6.43 -9.52
C ASN A 35 7.55 5.07 -10.14
N ALA A 36 6.55 4.26 -10.49
CA ALA A 36 6.77 2.94 -11.08
C ALA A 36 7.58 2.95 -12.40
N GLU A 37 7.71 4.09 -13.09
CA GLU A 37 8.66 4.23 -14.22
C GLU A 37 10.12 4.26 -13.76
N ASN A 38 10.41 5.01 -12.69
CA ASN A 38 11.78 5.23 -12.23
C ASN A 38 12.39 3.93 -11.69
N VAL A 39 11.60 3.18 -10.91
CA VAL A 39 12.01 1.86 -10.37
C VAL A 39 12.26 0.85 -11.49
N LYS A 40 11.45 0.87 -12.56
CA LYS A 40 11.65 0.00 -13.73
C LYS A 40 12.92 0.36 -14.50
N ALA A 41 13.17 1.66 -14.69
CA ALA A 41 14.38 2.13 -15.36
C ALA A 41 15.63 1.76 -14.57
N GLU A 42 15.60 1.87 -13.25
CA GLU A 42 16.69 1.41 -12.37
C GLU A 42 16.91 -0.11 -12.48
N ILE A 43 15.86 -0.93 -12.38
CA ILE A 43 15.98 -2.39 -12.47
C ILE A 43 16.47 -2.84 -13.85
N LEU A 44 15.96 -2.25 -14.94
CA LEU A 44 16.43 -2.55 -16.30
C LEU A 44 17.88 -2.12 -16.52
N LYS A 45 18.27 -0.99 -15.94
CA LYS A 45 19.65 -0.50 -15.99
C LYS A 45 20.58 -1.42 -15.22
N GLU A 46 20.24 -1.80 -13.98
CA GLU A 46 21.01 -2.74 -13.17
C GLU A 46 21.12 -4.11 -13.85
N ALA A 47 20.02 -4.65 -14.37
CA ALA A 47 20.02 -5.89 -15.13
C ALA A 47 20.92 -5.78 -16.37
N GLY A 48 20.84 -4.67 -17.10
CA GLY A 48 21.71 -4.40 -18.25
C GLY A 48 23.19 -4.30 -17.88
N ASP A 49 23.51 -3.67 -16.74
CA ASP A 49 24.88 -3.54 -16.24
C ASP A 49 25.46 -4.89 -15.77
N ILE A 50 24.63 -5.81 -15.27
CA ILE A 50 25.00 -7.20 -14.96
C ILE A 50 25.14 -8.06 -16.22
N ALA A 51 24.32 -7.82 -17.24
CA ALA A 51 24.30 -8.62 -18.47
C ALA A 51 25.44 -8.28 -19.45
N LYS A 52 25.92 -7.01 -19.48
CA LYS A 52 27.08 -6.56 -20.26
C LYS A 52 28.35 -7.41 -20.05
N PRO A 53 28.84 -7.65 -18.81
CA PRO A 53 30.01 -8.48 -18.59
C PRO A 53 29.77 -9.97 -18.85
N LEU A 54 28.51 -10.42 -18.81
CA LEU A 54 28.12 -11.81 -19.09
C LEU A 54 27.89 -12.08 -20.59
N ASN A 55 27.97 -11.05 -21.45
CA ASN A 55 27.69 -11.12 -22.88
C ASN A 55 26.31 -11.75 -23.19
N VAL A 56 25.34 -11.51 -22.32
CA VAL A 56 23.95 -11.98 -22.46
C VAL A 56 23.11 -10.81 -22.96
N ASP A 57 22.46 -10.98 -24.10
CA ASP A 57 21.47 -10.00 -24.57
C ASP A 57 20.15 -10.16 -23.80
N ILE A 58 19.75 -9.11 -23.10
CA ILE A 58 18.43 -9.04 -22.46
C ILE A 58 17.39 -8.81 -23.55
N ILE A 59 16.77 -9.89 -24.02
CA ILE A 59 15.65 -9.82 -24.95
C ILE A 59 14.39 -9.52 -24.14
N VAL A 60 13.95 -8.27 -24.18
CA VAL A 60 12.61 -7.90 -23.72
C VAL A 60 11.60 -8.58 -24.65
N ALA A 61 10.63 -9.31 -24.08
CA ALA A 61 9.68 -10.13 -24.84
C ALA A 61 9.05 -9.37 -26.03
N ARG A 62 9.02 -10.01 -27.20
CA ARG A 62 8.46 -9.43 -28.44
C ARG A 62 6.96 -9.16 -28.28
N ILE A 63 6.57 -7.98 -28.75
CA ILE A 63 5.24 -7.39 -28.56
C ILE A 63 4.39 -7.65 -29.80
N ALA A 64 3.11 -8.01 -29.62
CA ALA A 64 2.15 -8.01 -30.71
C ALA A 64 1.92 -6.56 -31.15
N GLY A 65 2.07 -6.26 -32.45
CA GLY A 65 2.29 -4.92 -33.04
C GLY A 65 1.27 -3.80 -32.78
N ARG A 66 0.32 -3.95 -31.85
CA ARG A 66 -0.61 -2.92 -31.37
C ARG A 66 -0.37 -2.47 -29.93
N GLN A 67 0.56 -3.07 -29.19
CA GLN A 67 0.83 -2.71 -27.81
C GLN A 67 2.06 -1.80 -27.72
N ASN A 68 1.94 -0.64 -27.06
CA ASN A 68 3.11 0.14 -26.68
C ASN A 68 3.91 -0.65 -25.63
N SER A 69 5.10 -1.06 -26.04
CA SER A 69 6.07 -1.98 -25.41
C SER A 69 6.33 -1.77 -23.92
N GLY A 70 6.31 -0.52 -23.46
CA GLY A 70 6.74 -0.16 -22.11
C GLY A 70 5.67 -0.32 -21.03
N ASP A 71 4.38 -0.28 -21.41
CA ASP A 71 3.29 0.12 -20.52
C ASP A 71 2.27 -0.98 -20.24
N PHE A 72 2.31 -2.11 -20.96
CA PHE A 72 1.29 -3.16 -20.85
C PHE A 72 1.19 -3.74 -19.43
N TRP A 73 2.29 -4.24 -18.89
CA TRP A 73 2.36 -4.74 -17.51
C TRP A 73 1.96 -3.66 -16.49
N LYS A 74 2.19 -2.38 -16.83
CA LYS A 74 1.83 -1.24 -15.99
C LYS A 74 0.33 -0.97 -15.97
N ARG A 75 -0.30 -0.89 -17.15
CA ARG A 75 -1.74 -0.64 -17.32
C ARG A 75 -2.59 -1.85 -16.93
N SER A 76 -2.07 -3.06 -17.14
CA SER A 76 -2.83 -4.30 -16.96
C SER A 76 -2.60 -4.98 -15.60
N LEU A 77 -1.48 -4.77 -14.93
CA LEU A 77 -1.18 -5.42 -13.65
C LEU A 77 -0.90 -4.41 -12.53
N ILE A 78 0.13 -3.58 -12.67
CA ILE A 78 0.62 -2.71 -11.57
C ILE A 78 -0.42 -1.66 -11.17
N THR A 79 -0.92 -0.89 -12.13
CA THR A 79 -1.90 0.17 -11.88
C THR A 79 -3.19 -0.36 -11.27
N PRO A 80 -3.87 -1.37 -11.85
CA PRO A 80 -5.10 -1.89 -11.27
C PRO A 80 -4.87 -2.55 -9.90
N TYR A 81 -3.71 -3.17 -9.68
CA TYR A 81 -3.38 -3.76 -8.37
C TYR A 81 -3.20 -2.71 -7.28
N PHE A 82 -2.38 -1.68 -7.54
CA PHE A 82 -2.23 -0.56 -6.61
C PHE A 82 -3.56 0.18 -6.39
N ASP A 83 -4.37 0.36 -7.43
CA ASP A 83 -5.68 1.00 -7.31
C ASP A 83 -6.66 0.18 -6.48
N SER A 84 -6.66 -1.14 -6.63
CA SER A 84 -7.47 -2.04 -5.81
C SER A 84 -7.09 -1.96 -4.33
N ILE A 85 -5.79 -1.98 -4.01
CA ILE A 85 -5.31 -1.92 -2.63
C ILE A 85 -5.57 -0.54 -2.02
N ILE A 86 -5.21 0.53 -2.74
CA ILE A 86 -5.45 1.91 -2.30
C ILE A 86 -6.96 2.11 -2.06
N GLY A 87 -7.81 1.70 -3.02
CA GLY A 87 -9.26 1.81 -2.89
C GLY A 87 -9.81 1.01 -1.71
N SER A 88 -9.32 -0.19 -1.48
CA SER A 88 -9.74 -1.04 -0.35
C SER A 88 -9.38 -0.43 1.01
N LEU A 89 -8.15 0.11 1.11
CA LEU A 89 -7.68 0.77 2.33
C LEU A 89 -8.43 2.07 2.59
N GLN A 90 -8.64 2.89 1.56
CA GLN A 90 -9.40 4.14 1.68
C GLN A 90 -10.87 3.87 2.02
N LEU A 91 -11.48 2.86 1.41
CA LEU A 91 -12.86 2.50 1.72
C LEU A 91 -13.03 2.13 3.20
N ARG A 92 -12.05 1.46 3.81
CA ARG A 92 -12.16 0.95 5.19
C ARG A 92 -11.66 1.93 6.24
N PHE A 93 -10.59 2.67 5.93
CA PHE A 93 -9.86 3.53 6.86
C PHE A 93 -9.85 5.00 6.43
N SER A 94 -10.86 5.47 5.67
CA SER A 94 -10.92 6.91 5.35
C SER A 94 -10.99 7.74 6.63
N THR A 95 -10.41 8.93 6.59
CA THR A 95 -10.50 9.92 7.67
C THR A 95 -11.95 10.34 7.95
N GLU A 96 -12.83 10.26 6.96
CA GLU A 96 -14.28 10.46 7.11
C GLU A 96 -14.93 9.44 8.06
N LYS A 97 -14.33 8.25 8.19
CA LYS A 97 -14.80 7.18 9.11
C LYS A 97 -14.17 7.28 10.49
N SER A 98 -13.29 8.25 10.73
CA SER A 98 -12.66 8.51 12.02
C SER A 98 -13.65 8.60 13.20
N PRO A 99 -14.80 9.31 13.08
CA PRO A 99 -15.79 9.34 14.16
C PRO A 99 -16.38 7.96 14.49
N ALA A 100 -16.51 7.08 13.49
CA ALA A 100 -16.99 5.72 13.70
C ALA A 100 -15.95 4.84 14.39
N PHE A 101 -14.65 5.12 14.22
CA PHE A 101 -13.61 4.43 14.98
C PHE A 101 -13.65 4.80 16.45
N SER A 102 -13.92 6.07 16.77
CA SER A 102 -14.09 6.52 18.16
C SER A 102 -15.26 5.83 18.87
N LEU A 103 -16.27 5.33 18.14
CA LEU A 103 -17.36 4.53 18.72
C LEU A 103 -16.87 3.23 19.36
N THR A 104 -15.71 2.71 18.96
CA THR A 104 -15.12 1.52 19.60
C THR A 104 -14.69 1.77 21.05
N HIS A 105 -14.36 3.02 21.42
CA HIS A 105 -14.08 3.40 22.81
C HIS A 105 -15.34 3.38 23.68
N PHE A 106 -16.52 3.54 23.08
CA PHE A 106 -17.81 3.47 23.77
C PHE A 106 -18.37 2.03 23.89
N HIS A 107 -17.57 1.00 23.60
CA HIS A 107 -18.00 -0.38 23.82
C HIS A 107 -18.20 -0.65 25.34
N PRO A 108 -19.29 -1.33 25.77
CA PRO A 108 -19.57 -1.58 27.19
C PRO A 108 -18.42 -2.24 27.97
N GLY A 109 -17.58 -3.03 27.29
CA GLY A 109 -16.35 -3.60 27.88
C GLY A 109 -15.29 -2.57 28.28
N ASN A 110 -15.24 -1.43 27.57
CA ASN A 110 -14.31 -0.32 27.80
C ASN A 110 -14.90 0.75 28.75
N MET A 111 -16.23 0.85 28.81
CA MET A 111 -16.94 1.80 29.69
C MET A 111 -16.89 1.46 31.19
N LYS A 112 -16.44 0.26 31.57
CA LYS A 112 -16.33 -0.16 33.00
C LYS A 112 -15.42 0.74 33.85
N TYR A 113 -14.56 1.53 33.22
CA TYR A 113 -13.61 2.44 33.87
C TYR A 113 -14.02 3.92 33.80
N VAL A 114 -15.13 4.24 33.12
CA VAL A 114 -15.61 5.63 32.95
C VAL A 114 -16.56 6.04 34.08
N SER A 115 -17.11 5.08 34.81
CA SER A 115 -17.84 5.34 36.06
C SER A 115 -16.89 5.22 37.25
N LEU A 116 -16.30 6.32 37.69
CA LEU A 116 -15.83 6.62 39.07
C LEU A 116 -14.88 7.85 39.03
N GLU A 117 -15.39 8.98 38.56
CA GLU A 117 -14.87 10.29 38.99
C GLU A 117 -16.08 11.06 39.54
N GLU A 118 -16.17 11.09 40.88
CA GLU A 118 -16.97 12.06 41.64
C GLU A 118 -16.20 13.38 41.78
#